data_AF-A0A0A9F5V3-F1
#
_entry.id   AF-A0A0A9F5V3-F1
#
_cell.length_a   1.000
_cell.length_b   1.000
_cell.length_c   1.000
_cell.angle_alpha   90.00
_cell.angle_beta   90.00
_cell.angle_gamma   90.00
#
_symmetry.space_group_name_H-M   'P 1'
#
loop_
_entity.id
_entity.type
_entity.pdbx_description
1 polymer ?
#
loop_
_entity_poly.entity_id
_entity_poly.type
_entity_poly.pdbx_seq_one_letter_code
_entity_poly.pdbx_strand_id
1 'polypeptide(L)'
;MAYYISQILDAGLQGPLFMVTVENCPSEVFINVSPTKCWNMVRERLNMEIRRQLSMGRPNLLTLQPPGSIDGLEMFGLLTPAIVQAIEALDRHRICTEYWRSRPHVVNKDQDCQHMPTQGPLHIALRGLFQRANCDELQALRSLLISNNTLDDYSRQQAAQIIDEEIAKQQR
;
A
#
# COMPACT_ATOMS: atom_id res chain seq x y z
N MET A 1 16.76 -14.98 24.79
CA MET A 1 16.49 -14.50 23.42
C MET A 1 17.20 -13.17 23.25
N ALA A 2 17.70 -12.87 22.05
CA ALA A 2 18.27 -11.56 21.74
C ALA A 2 17.26 -10.83 20.83
N TYR A 3 17.01 -9.56 21.12
CA TYR A 3 16.10 -8.74 20.35
C TYR A 3 16.90 -7.75 19.49
N TYR A 4 16.36 -7.45 18.31
CA TYR A 4 16.88 -6.37 17.46
C TYR A 4 15.96 -5.17 17.61
N ILE A 5 16.55 -3.99 17.72
CA ILE A 5 15.82 -2.72 17.81
C ILE A 5 16.04 -1.97 16.50
N SER A 6 14.98 -1.83 15.72
CA SER A 6 14.95 -1.05 14.48
C SER A 6 14.48 0.38 14.75
N GLN A 7 15.25 1.37 14.28
CA GLN A 7 14.98 2.78 14.48
C GLN A 7 15.18 3.56 13.18
N ILE A 8 14.32 4.55 12.95
CA ILE A 8 14.46 5.50 11.84
C ILE A 8 14.94 6.83 12.44
N LEU A 9 16.09 7.30 11.99
CA LEU A 9 16.73 8.53 12.46
C LEU A 9 16.56 9.63 11.41
N ASP A 10 16.36 10.85 11.87
CA ASP A 10 16.36 12.04 11.01
C ASP A 10 17.81 12.48 10.74
N ALA A 11 18.24 12.43 9.47
CA ALA A 11 19.54 12.95 9.04
C ALA A 11 19.42 14.23 8.20
N GLY A 12 18.33 14.98 8.38
CA GLY A 12 18.09 16.27 7.75
C GLY A 12 18.04 16.16 6.23
N LEU A 13 18.91 16.93 5.54
CA LEU A 13 18.95 16.99 4.07
C LEU A 13 19.26 15.64 3.40
N GLN A 14 19.86 14.70 4.12
CA GLN A 14 20.14 13.35 3.59
C GLN A 14 18.92 12.43 3.61
N GLY A 15 17.83 12.86 4.25
CA GLY A 15 16.64 12.04 4.47
C GLY A 15 16.78 11.08 5.65
N PRO A 16 15.93 10.04 5.74
CA PRO A 16 15.93 9.12 6.85
C PRO A 16 17.12 8.15 6.81
N LEU A 17 17.68 7.86 7.98
CA LEU A 17 18.61 6.74 8.19
C LEU A 17 17.91 5.61 8.93
N PHE A 18 18.14 4.39 8.48
CA PHE A 18 17.63 3.17 9.06
C PHE A 18 18.74 2.55 9.91
N MET A 19 18.50 2.44 11.21
CA MET A 19 19.42 1.87 12.17
C MET A 19 18.85 0.59 12.77
N VAL A 20 19.69 -0.43 12.93
CA VAL A 20 19.38 -1.63 13.71
C VAL A 20 20.47 -1.81 14.77
N THR A 21 20.05 -2.07 16.00
CA THR A 21 20.94 -2.40 17.12
C THR A 21 20.53 -3.73 17.74
N VAL A 22 21.48 -4.42 18.38
CA VAL A 22 21.20 -5.64 19.14
C VAL A 22 21.02 -5.28 20.60
N GLU A 23 19.89 -5.69 21.19
CA GLU A 23 19.60 -5.45 22.60
C GLU A 23 20.71 -6.04 23.47
N ASN A 24 21.18 -5.25 24.44
CA ASN A 24 22.29 -5.59 25.34
C ASN A 24 23.65 -5.79 24.65
N CYS A 25 23.81 -5.39 23.39
CA CYS A 25 25.10 -5.42 22.67
C CYS A 25 25.33 -4.11 21.89
N PRO A 26 25.74 -3.02 22.58
CA PRO A 26 25.83 -1.68 21.99
C PRO A 26 26.91 -1.55 20.90
N SER A 27 27.80 -2.54 20.76
CA SER A 27 28.83 -2.58 19.72
C SER A 27 28.30 -3.03 18.35
N GLU A 28 27.15 -3.69 18.30
CA GLU A 28 26.57 -4.22 17.06
C GLU A 28 25.50 -3.25 16.55
N VAL A 29 25.95 -2.30 15.71
CA VAL A 29 25.12 -1.23 15.13
C VAL A 29 25.22 -1.28 13.61
N PHE A 30 24.07 -1.27 12.94
CA PHE A 30 23.95 -1.28 11.49
C PHE A 30 23.18 -0.05 11.05
N ILE A 31 23.73 0.76 10.14
CA ILE A 31 23.11 2.00 9.66
C ILE A 31 23.17 2.05 8.14
N ASN A 32 22.04 2.39 7.51
CA ASN A 32 21.98 2.60 6.07
C ASN A 32 20.85 3.57 5.69
N VAL A 33 20.90 4.16 4.50
CA VAL A 33 19.80 4.97 3.94
C VAL A 33 18.63 4.12 3.44
N SER A 34 18.80 2.80 3.34
CA SER A 34 17.76 1.86 2.90
C SER A 34 17.46 0.83 3.99
N PRO A 35 16.17 0.55 4.30
CA PRO A 35 15.79 -0.44 5.30
C PRO A 35 16.25 -1.84 4.89
N THR A 36 16.11 -2.19 3.62
CA THR A 36 16.58 -3.46 3.03
C THR A 36 18.08 -3.61 3.15
N LYS A 37 18.86 -2.57 2.80
CA LYS A 37 20.32 -2.63 2.96
C LYS A 37 20.74 -2.74 4.42
N CYS A 38 20.04 -2.06 5.33
CA CYS A 38 20.31 -2.14 6.77
C CYS A 38 20.12 -3.58 7.30
N TRP A 39 18.99 -4.22 7.01
CA TRP A 39 18.75 -5.62 7.41
C TRP A 39 19.63 -6.64 6.67
N ASN A 40 20.10 -6.32 5.46
CA ASN A 40 21.11 -7.13 4.79
C ASN A 40 22.43 -7.18 5.55
N MET A 41 22.87 -6.06 6.15
CA MET A 41 24.08 -6.03 6.98
C MET A 41 23.92 -6.91 8.23
N VAL A 42 22.74 -6.90 8.86
CA VAL A 42 22.41 -7.78 10.00
C VAL A 42 22.49 -9.26 9.57
N ARG A 43 21.88 -9.61 8.44
CA ARG A 43 21.91 -10.96 7.86
C ARG A 43 23.35 -11.41 7.56
N GLU A 44 24.17 -10.53 7.00
CA GLU A 44 25.57 -10.81 6.71
C GLU A 44 26.37 -11.07 7.99
N ARG A 45 26.18 -10.23 9.02
CA ARG A 45 26.79 -10.43 10.34
C ARG A 45 26.37 -11.75 10.99
N LEU A 46 25.09 -12.10 10.89
CA LEU A 46 24.56 -13.38 11.38
C LEU A 46 25.21 -14.56 10.63
N ASN A 47 25.28 -14.49 9.30
CA ASN A 47 25.92 -15.53 8.50
C ASN A 47 27.43 -15.68 8.81
N MET A 48 28.13 -14.57 9.07
CA MET A 48 29.53 -14.61 9.52
C MET A 48 29.65 -15.33 10.86
N GLU A 49 28.75 -15.06 11.81
CA GLU A 49 28.73 -15.74 13.11
C GLU A 49 28.42 -17.23 12.98
N ILE A 50 27.45 -17.61 12.14
CA ILE A 50 27.14 -19.02 11.87
C ILE A 50 28.37 -19.75 11.32
N ARG A 51 29.05 -19.18 10.32
CA ARG A 51 30.28 -19.76 9.75
C ARG A 51 31.38 -19.91 10.80
N ARG A 52 31.56 -18.89 11.65
CA ARG A 52 32.55 -18.89 12.75
C ARG A 52 32.27 -20.00 13.77
N GLN A 53 31.00 -20.25 14.09
CA GLN A 53 30.61 -21.28 15.05
C GLN A 53 30.71 -22.69 14.43
N LEU A 54 30.39 -22.83 13.14
CA LEU A 54 30.58 -24.07 12.38
C LEU A 54 32.05 -24.46 12.28
N SER A 55 32.95 -23.50 12.02
CA SER A 55 34.39 -23.77 11.99
C SER A 55 34.96 -24.17 13.36
N MET A 56 34.26 -23.83 14.45
CA MET A 56 34.58 -24.26 15.82
C MET A 56 33.95 -25.62 16.20
N GLY A 57 33.34 -26.33 15.26
CA GLY A 57 32.82 -27.69 15.49
C GLY A 57 31.55 -27.76 16.33
N ARG A 58 30.76 -26.68 16.40
CA ARG A 58 29.47 -26.66 17.10
C ARG A 58 28.33 -27.07 16.14
N PRO A 59 27.70 -28.26 16.29
CA PRO A 59 26.85 -28.84 15.25
C PRO A 59 25.37 -28.38 15.28
N ASN A 60 24.93 -27.62 16.29
CA ASN A 60 23.51 -27.26 16.47
C ASN A 60 23.16 -25.86 15.94
N LEU A 61 23.61 -25.49 14.75
CA LEU A 61 23.48 -24.11 14.24
C LEU A 61 22.40 -23.95 13.18
N LEU A 62 21.82 -22.75 13.16
CA LEU A 62 20.88 -22.30 12.13
C LEU A 62 21.53 -22.32 10.75
N THR A 63 20.74 -22.58 9.71
CA THR A 63 21.18 -22.51 8.32
C THR A 63 21.55 -21.09 7.93
N LEU A 64 22.50 -20.95 7.01
CA LEU A 64 22.85 -19.66 6.43
C LEU A 64 21.63 -19.03 5.76
N GLN A 65 21.40 -17.76 6.05
CA GLN A 65 20.30 -16.97 5.52
C GLN A 65 20.66 -16.45 4.11
N PRO A 66 20.02 -16.92 3.03
CA PRO A 66 20.39 -16.54 1.67
C PRO A 66 20.07 -15.06 1.38
N PRO A 67 20.69 -14.44 0.37
CA PRO A 67 20.32 -13.08 -0.03
C PRO A 67 18.84 -13.00 -0.40
N GLY A 68 18.15 -11.94 0.04
CA GLY A 68 16.72 -11.76 -0.20
C GLY A 68 15.79 -12.57 0.71
N SER A 69 16.31 -13.34 1.68
CA SER A 69 15.49 -14.05 2.68
C SER A 69 14.82 -13.14 3.71
N ILE A 70 15.26 -11.89 3.81
CA ILE A 70 14.77 -10.92 4.80
C ILE A 70 14.26 -9.69 4.05
N ASP A 71 13.00 -9.33 4.28
CA ASP A 71 12.43 -8.07 3.82
C ASP A 71 12.69 -6.97 4.86
N GLY A 72 13.45 -5.94 4.46
CA GLY A 72 13.81 -4.87 5.37
C GLY A 72 12.62 -3.99 5.79
N LEU A 73 11.61 -3.81 4.95
CA LEU A 73 10.41 -3.04 5.32
C LEU A 73 9.59 -3.81 6.34
N GLU A 74 9.43 -5.12 6.14
CA GLU A 74 8.77 -6.02 7.08
C GLU A 74 9.46 -6.00 8.44
N MET A 75 10.78 -6.15 8.47
CA MET A 75 11.54 -6.20 9.72
C MET A 75 11.58 -4.86 10.47
N PHE A 76 11.41 -3.73 9.78
CA PHE A 76 11.16 -2.43 10.41
C PHE A 76 9.70 -2.22 10.86
N GLY A 77 8.80 -3.18 10.58
CA GLY A 77 7.37 -3.07 10.87
C GLY A 77 6.59 -2.15 9.92
N LEU A 78 7.23 -1.67 8.85
CA LEU A 78 6.64 -0.68 7.93
C LEU A 78 5.60 -1.30 6.97
N LEU A 79 5.47 -2.63 6.99
CA LEU A 79 4.39 -3.35 6.30
C LEU A 79 3.26 -3.77 7.27
N THR A 80 3.44 -3.61 8.58
CA THR A 80 2.44 -4.00 9.58
C THR A 80 1.25 -3.03 9.54
N PRO A 81 0.01 -3.49 9.28
CA PRO A 81 -1.14 -2.60 9.11
C PRO A 81 -1.37 -1.63 10.27
N ALA A 82 -1.25 -2.11 11.51
CA ALA A 82 -1.43 -1.26 12.71
C ALA A 82 -0.37 -0.15 12.81
N ILE A 83 0.88 -0.43 12.44
CA ILE A 83 1.96 0.55 12.43
C ILE A 83 1.73 1.56 11.29
N VAL A 84 1.38 1.08 10.10
CA VAL A 84 1.06 1.94 8.95
C VAL A 84 -0.09 2.90 9.29
N GLN A 85 -1.19 2.40 9.85
CA GLN A 85 -2.32 3.22 10.27
C GLN A 85 -1.93 4.25 11.35
N ALA A 86 -1.10 3.86 12.31
CA ALA A 86 -0.59 4.77 13.33
C ALA A 86 0.26 5.90 12.71
N ILE A 87 1.15 5.59 11.76
CA ILE A 87 1.96 6.58 11.03
C ILE A 87 1.05 7.49 10.19
N GLU A 88 0.10 6.94 9.46
CA GLU A 88 -0.86 7.70 8.65
C GLU A 88 -1.69 8.68 9.49
N ALA A 89 -2.09 8.27 10.70
CA ALA A 89 -2.81 9.14 11.63
C ALA A 89 -1.99 10.34 12.13
N LEU A 90 -0.65 10.29 12.01
CA LEU A 90 0.23 11.42 12.29
C LEU A 90 0.23 12.44 11.14
N ASP A 91 0.04 12.02 9.89
CA ASP A 91 -0.05 12.90 8.72
C ASP A 91 -1.50 13.34 8.42
N ARG A 92 -2.13 14.01 9.40
CA ARG A 92 -3.56 14.40 9.33
C ARG A 92 -3.91 15.26 8.12
N HIS A 93 -2.98 16.11 7.69
CA HIS A 93 -3.17 17.02 6.57
C HIS A 93 -2.69 16.45 5.23
N ARG A 94 -2.25 15.18 5.23
CA ARG A 94 -1.79 14.47 4.03
C ARG A 94 -0.66 15.20 3.30
N ILE A 95 0.28 15.74 4.05
CA ILE A 95 1.42 16.52 3.55
C ILE A 95 2.32 15.64 2.67
N CYS A 96 2.41 14.34 2.97
CA CYS A 96 3.16 13.36 2.16
C CYS A 96 2.38 13.01 0.87
N THR A 97 2.25 13.96 -0.04
CA THR A 97 1.33 13.84 -1.20
C THR A 97 1.63 12.65 -2.11
N GLU A 98 2.90 12.29 -2.32
CA GLU A 98 3.28 11.13 -3.13
C GLU A 98 2.80 9.82 -2.51
N TYR A 99 2.96 9.68 -1.19
CA TYR A 99 2.46 8.52 -0.45
C TYR A 99 0.95 8.39 -0.63
N TRP A 100 0.17 9.43 -0.33
CA TRP A 100 -1.28 9.38 -0.41
C TRP A 100 -1.83 9.17 -1.83
N ARG A 101 -1.13 9.66 -2.86
CA ARG A 101 -1.49 9.38 -4.27
C ARG A 101 -1.24 7.92 -4.66
N SER A 102 -0.20 7.30 -4.08
CA SER A 102 0.13 5.89 -4.35
C SER A 102 -0.78 4.90 -3.64
N ARG A 103 -1.49 5.34 -2.58
CA ARG A 103 -2.44 4.48 -1.88
C ARG A 103 -3.60 4.15 -2.83
N PRO A 104 -4.06 2.89 -2.87
CA PRO A 104 -5.32 2.56 -3.50
C PRO A 104 -6.37 3.50 -2.92
N HIS A 105 -7.19 4.13 -3.76
CA HIS A 105 -8.26 4.99 -3.28
C HIS A 105 -9.28 4.10 -2.58
N VAL A 106 -9.05 3.79 -1.31
CA VAL A 106 -10.05 3.18 -0.45
C VAL A 106 -11.05 4.30 -0.21
N VAL A 107 -12.17 4.27 -0.93
CA VAL A 107 -13.34 5.10 -0.65
C VAL A 107 -13.89 4.63 0.70
N ASN A 108 -13.21 5.01 1.79
CA ASN A 108 -13.69 4.77 3.13
C ASN A 108 -14.73 5.85 3.41
N LYS A 109 -15.99 5.46 3.23
CA LYS A 109 -17.14 6.20 3.72
C LYS A 109 -17.19 6.00 5.23
N ASP A 110 -16.67 6.94 5.99
CA ASP A 110 -17.08 7.21 7.38
C ASP A 110 -16.92 8.73 7.57
N GLN A 111 -17.99 9.50 7.34
CA GLN A 111 -18.95 9.97 8.34
C GLN A 111 -18.35 10.95 9.35
N ASP A 112 -18.33 12.22 8.95
CA ASP A 112 -19.08 13.23 9.71
C ASP A 112 -19.55 14.35 8.75
N CYS A 113 -20.70 14.95 9.03
CA CYS A 113 -21.46 15.91 8.19
C CYS A 113 -22.50 15.31 7.21
N GLN A 114 -23.61 14.85 7.81
CA GLN A 114 -24.99 15.15 7.42
C GLN A 114 -25.39 15.12 5.92
N HIS A 115 -26.11 14.03 5.59
CA HIS A 115 -27.37 14.05 4.83
C HIS A 115 -27.35 14.58 3.38
N MET A 116 -26.84 13.79 2.43
CA MET A 116 -27.39 13.67 1.06
C MET A 116 -27.15 12.25 0.53
N PRO A 117 -28.04 11.68 -0.31
CA PRO A 117 -27.85 10.35 -0.86
C PRO A 117 -26.64 10.34 -1.81
N THR A 118 -25.50 9.86 -1.30
CA THR A 118 -24.23 9.74 -2.03
C THR A 118 -24.33 8.79 -3.23
N GLN A 119 -24.55 9.35 -4.42
CA GLN A 119 -24.10 8.74 -5.68
C GLN A 119 -22.56 8.75 -5.68
N GLY A 120 -21.92 7.61 -5.91
CA GLY A 120 -20.47 7.47 -5.83
C GLY A 120 -19.71 8.40 -6.80
N PRO A 121 -18.42 8.71 -6.57
CA PRO A 121 -17.63 9.61 -7.44
C PRO A 121 -17.59 9.17 -8.90
N LEU A 122 -17.53 7.84 -9.14
CA LEU A 122 -17.62 7.24 -10.48
C LEU A 122 -18.98 7.46 -11.12
N HIS A 123 -20.07 7.39 -10.34
CA HIS A 123 -21.43 7.61 -10.83
C HIS A 123 -21.66 9.08 -11.22
N ILE A 124 -21.04 10.02 -10.51
CA ILE A 124 -21.08 11.45 -10.84
C ILE A 124 -20.30 11.71 -12.13
N ALA A 125 -19.11 11.13 -12.26
CA ALA A 125 -18.30 11.26 -13.47
C ALA A 125 -18.99 10.63 -14.69
N LEU A 126 -19.53 9.41 -14.56
CA LEU A 126 -20.30 8.74 -15.62
C LEU A 126 -21.55 9.52 -15.99
N ARG A 127 -22.28 10.07 -15.01
CA ARG A 127 -23.45 10.91 -15.29
C ARG A 127 -23.05 12.20 -16.03
N GLY A 128 -21.95 12.85 -15.65
CA GLY A 128 -21.44 14.02 -16.37
C GLY A 128 -20.98 13.70 -17.80
N LEU A 129 -20.48 12.47 -18.04
CA LEU A 129 -20.15 11.98 -19.38
C LEU A 129 -21.42 11.74 -20.21
N PHE A 130 -22.41 11.04 -19.64
CA PHE A 130 -23.64 10.69 -20.36
C PHE A 130 -24.52 11.90 -20.68
N GLN A 131 -24.52 12.93 -19.82
CA GLN A 131 -25.19 14.20 -20.09
C GLN A 131 -24.61 14.95 -21.29
N ARG A 132 -23.36 14.67 -21.67
CA ARG A 132 -22.68 15.31 -22.81
C ARG A 132 -22.71 14.46 -24.07
N ALA A 133 -23.04 13.18 -23.95
CA ALA A 133 -23.20 12.26 -25.07
C ALA A 133 -24.58 12.44 -25.72
N ASN A 134 -24.65 12.18 -27.03
CA ASN A 134 -25.93 12.19 -27.75
C ASN A 134 -26.66 10.84 -27.62
N CYS A 135 -27.94 10.80 -28.03
CA CYS A 135 -28.78 9.61 -27.89
C CYS A 135 -28.22 8.38 -28.64
N ASP A 136 -27.63 8.56 -29.83
CA ASP A 136 -27.06 7.47 -30.63
C ASP A 136 -25.79 6.89 -29.97
N GLU A 137 -24.96 7.76 -29.40
CA GLU A 137 -23.76 7.39 -28.63
C GLU A 137 -24.13 6.62 -27.35
N LEU A 138 -25.17 7.05 -26.64
CA LEU A 138 -25.67 6.37 -25.45
C LEU A 138 -26.22 4.97 -25.79
N GLN A 139 -26.91 4.84 -26.93
CA GLN A 139 -27.47 3.56 -27.38
C GLN A 139 -26.39 2.57 -27.87
N ALA A 140 -25.33 3.08 -28.52
CA ALA A 140 -24.16 2.29 -28.87
C ALA A 140 -23.41 1.80 -27.62
N LEU A 141 -23.23 2.66 -26.63
CA LEU A 141 -22.59 2.32 -25.35
C LEU A 141 -23.38 1.26 -24.58
N ARG A 142 -24.72 1.38 -24.53
CA ARG A 142 -25.61 0.37 -23.93
C ARG A 142 -25.46 -0.99 -24.61
N SER A 143 -25.39 -1.01 -25.93
CA SER A 143 -25.26 -2.24 -26.71
C SER A 143 -23.92 -2.94 -26.46
N LEU A 144 -22.84 -2.16 -26.32
CA LEU A 144 -21.50 -2.66 -25.96
C LEU A 144 -21.44 -3.22 -24.54
N LEU A 145 -22.12 -2.58 -23.58
CA LEU A 145 -22.17 -3.07 -22.20
C LEU A 145 -22.93 -4.39 -22.07
N ILE A 146 -24.00 -4.58 -22.84
CA ILE A 146 -24.81 -5.80 -22.82
C ILE A 146 -24.08 -6.98 -23.48
N SER A 147 -23.25 -6.70 -24.48
CA SER A 147 -22.52 -7.72 -25.26
C SER A 147 -21.19 -8.17 -24.62
N ASN A 148 -20.72 -7.49 -23.56
CA ASN A 148 -19.43 -7.77 -22.95
C ASN A 148 -19.57 -8.64 -21.68
N ASN A 149 -19.16 -9.91 -21.77
CA ASN A 149 -19.28 -10.91 -20.69
C ASN A 149 -18.19 -10.83 -19.60
N THR A 150 -17.33 -9.82 -19.64
CA THR A 150 -16.13 -9.73 -18.77
C THR A 150 -16.34 -8.91 -17.50
N LEU A 151 -17.44 -8.16 -17.38
CA LEU A 151 -17.78 -7.35 -16.20
C LEU A 151 -18.68 -8.14 -15.24
N ASP A 152 -18.55 -7.95 -13.93
CA ASP A 152 -19.47 -8.53 -12.95
C ASP A 152 -20.93 -8.08 -13.21
N ASP A 153 -21.89 -8.99 -13.03
CA ASP A 153 -23.30 -8.76 -13.38
C ASP A 153 -23.91 -7.55 -12.66
N TYR A 154 -23.48 -7.28 -11.42
CA TYR A 154 -23.98 -6.17 -10.61
C TYR A 154 -23.55 -4.81 -11.14
N SER A 155 -22.26 -4.63 -11.43
CA SER A 155 -21.74 -3.36 -11.99
C SER A 155 -22.29 -3.09 -13.39
N ARG A 156 -22.49 -4.15 -14.18
CA ARG A 156 -23.10 -4.06 -15.51
C ARG A 156 -24.54 -3.58 -15.45
N GLN A 157 -25.34 -4.13 -14.53
CA GLN A 157 -26.73 -3.74 -14.35
C GLN A 157 -26.86 -2.31 -13.83
N GLN A 158 -25.96 -1.90 -12.94
CA GLN A 158 -25.91 -0.51 -12.44
C GLN A 158 -25.54 0.48 -13.56
N ALA A 159 -24.53 0.19 -14.38
CA ALA A 159 -24.17 1.06 -15.51
C ALA A 159 -25.29 1.16 -16.57
N ALA A 160 -25.97 0.05 -16.87
CA ALA A 160 -27.10 0.03 -17.79
C ALA A 160 -28.27 0.88 -17.28
N GLN A 161 -28.60 0.81 -15.99
CA GLN A 161 -29.69 1.59 -15.40
C GLN A 161 -29.44 3.11 -15.50
N ILE A 162 -28.18 3.56 -15.35
CA ILE A 162 -27.83 4.98 -15.44
C ILE A 162 -27.95 5.50 -16.87
N ILE A 163 -27.56 4.69 -17.86
CA ILE A 163 -27.71 5.03 -19.28
C ILE A 163 -29.20 5.13 -19.64
N ASP A 164 -30.01 4.20 -19.14
CA ASP A 164 -31.45 4.17 -19.39
C ASP A 164 -32.18 5.39 -18.82
N GLU A 165 -31.82 5.79 -17.61
CA GLU A 165 -32.33 7.02 -16.99
C GLU A 165 -31.97 8.28 -17.79
N GLU A 166 -30.76 8.34 -18.36
CA GLU A 166 -30.31 9.50 -19.12
C GLU A 166 -30.94 9.55 -20.52
N ILE A 167 -31.06 8.40 -21.21
CA ILE A 167 -31.82 8.30 -22.48
C ILE A 167 -33.28 8.72 -22.27
N ALA A 168 -33.93 8.24 -21.20
CA ALA A 168 -35.32 8.58 -20.90
C ALA A 168 -35.52 10.08 -20.58
N LYS A 169 -34.50 10.76 -20.06
CA LYS A 169 -34.52 12.22 -19.84
C LYS A 169 -34.36 13.01 -21.13
N GLN A 170 -33.53 12.54 -22.06
CA GLN A 170 -33.30 13.22 -23.33
C GLN A 170 -34.46 13.04 -24.32
N GLN A 171 -35.34 12.06 -24.09
CA GLN A 171 -36.54 11.79 -24.91
C GLN A 171 -37.82 12.49 -24.41
N ARG A 172 -37.76 13.24 -23.30
CA ARG A 172 -38.86 14.09 -22.78
C ARG A 172 -38.61 15.55 -23.11
#